data_AF-A0A2S6AEW5-F1
#
_entry.id   AF-A0A2S6AEW5-F1
#
_cell.length_a   1.000
_cell.length_b   1.000
_cell.length_c   1.000
_cell.angle_alpha   90.00
_cell.angle_beta   90.00
_cell.angle_gamma   90.00
#
_symmetry.space_group_name_H-M   'P 1'
#
loop_
_entity.id
_entity.type
_entity.pdbx_description
1 polymer ?
#
loop_
_entity_poly.entity_id
_entity_poly.type
_entity_poly.pdbx_seq_one_letter_code
_entity_poly.pdbx_strand_id
1 'polypeptide(L)'
;MALREFIKRHRIASAAAGPAVLGVAAIVAASWGLMATPETRDTRLTSSVTECHDMVTISVAGRNDSPDPNKTAMLVDANGNALPAALSSDYSSHWVDPVVNAPADKVDPGSYAAVYVAYPANMSTYEQAVDTGVANAEKVMHDIAQACPDTKFSIVGYSEGADVARRVAMGIGHDQPGADGKYDVVDPKNVLGVVILADAGRTAGDGPFPGAQDPNHPDGFDQNYQNGNKPISGQGALPDQAGDFGALNGKVASFCSEGDLTCAAPQNISLLQLAANVGRQLNVDALQNEGLTPATGQDVAVTLGRIAMNAFSYIASQPNWMASNETFLQVLLKVSEPGYKPGDNPPAPAPAQSISTDQMAPLAYLPQKVLNEIIGLIVTNQNTIPVIMSDPYQLTLGPNGTGHHFDYWRDSDAANGKPMTSAEYAAAWLTHLAQQAQAGQQIDPKSQPTQADVQAAYKTVQDTKAADAKAATTTSPAPTTTAPAPTTATPTTTSSSTAPTTTQAPATTTTTVAPAEPPARTQVAAPVETTAPPTTQSPTTQSTTTEPTTTQPTTTSAAPTTTATK
;
A
#
# COMPACT_ATOMS: atom_id res chain seq x y z
N MET A 1 -53.55 66.42 7.80
CA MET A 1 -52.70 67.53 7.32
C MET A 1 -51.36 66.96 6.87
N ALA A 2 -50.79 67.54 5.81
CA ALA A 2 -49.38 67.49 5.40
C ALA A 2 -48.70 66.12 5.13
N LEU A 3 -48.97 65.51 3.96
CA LEU A 3 -47.97 64.75 3.17
C LEU A 3 -48.48 64.48 1.74
N ARG A 4 -49.81 64.39 1.57
CA ARG A 4 -50.46 64.12 0.27
C ARG A 4 -50.47 65.29 -0.74
N GLU A 5 -50.18 66.52 -0.31
CA GLU A 5 -50.16 67.70 -1.18
C GLU A 5 -48.76 68.09 -1.69
N PHE A 6 -47.69 67.45 -1.19
CA PHE A 6 -46.32 67.71 -1.67
C PHE A 6 -46.01 66.93 -2.96
N ILE A 7 -46.53 65.71 -3.09
CA ILE A 7 -46.24 64.81 -4.22
C ILE A 7 -47.05 65.18 -5.49
N LYS A 8 -48.10 66.00 -5.36
CA LYS A 8 -48.89 66.48 -6.51
C LYS A 8 -48.26 67.62 -7.30
N ARG A 9 -47.23 68.31 -6.78
CA ARG A 9 -46.70 69.53 -7.42
C ARG A 9 -45.51 69.33 -8.35
N HIS A 10 -44.90 68.15 -8.44
CA HIS A 10 -43.76 67.92 -9.36
C HIS A 10 -43.96 66.70 -10.27
N ARG A 11 -45.15 66.60 -10.88
CA ARG A 11 -45.38 65.81 -12.10
C ARG A 11 -45.52 66.75 -13.30
N ILE A 12 -44.41 66.98 -13.99
CA ILE A 12 -44.32 67.39 -15.40
C ILE A 12 -43.18 66.52 -15.95
N ALA A 13 -43.51 65.43 -16.64
CA ALA A 13 -43.43 65.30 -18.11
C ALA A 13 -41.96 65.28 -18.58
N SER A 14 -41.41 64.32 -19.32
CA SER A 14 -41.95 63.42 -20.34
C SER A 14 -40.90 62.32 -20.59
N ALA A 15 -41.30 61.08 -20.83
CA ALA A 15 -41.20 60.40 -22.13
C ALA A 15 -39.78 60.22 -22.73
N ALA A 16 -39.47 58.96 -23.08
CA ALA A 16 -38.38 58.45 -23.92
C ALA A 16 -36.98 58.30 -23.29
N ALA A 17 -36.67 57.08 -22.80
CA ALA A 17 -35.31 56.49 -22.85
C ALA A 17 -35.31 54.99 -22.47
N GLY A 18 -35.93 54.14 -23.29
CA GLY A 18 -35.32 52.84 -23.64
C GLY A 18 -34.80 53.01 -25.07
N PRO A 19 -33.60 52.55 -25.48
CA PRO A 19 -32.72 51.52 -24.92
C PRO A 19 -31.24 51.99 -24.82
N ALA A 20 -30.77 52.41 -23.64
CA ALA A 20 -29.36 52.83 -23.47
C ALA A 20 -28.62 52.15 -22.31
N VAL A 21 -29.29 51.30 -21.51
CA VAL A 21 -28.67 50.66 -20.34
C VAL A 21 -28.10 49.26 -20.67
N LEU A 22 -28.54 48.62 -21.76
CA LEU A 22 -27.98 47.33 -22.21
C LEU A 22 -26.67 47.48 -23.00
N GLY A 23 -26.34 48.67 -23.51
CA GLY A 23 -25.10 48.92 -24.25
C GLY A 23 -23.86 49.13 -23.38
N VAL A 24 -24.02 49.64 -22.15
CA VAL A 24 -22.88 49.92 -21.26
C VAL A 24 -22.44 48.66 -20.49
N ALA A 25 -23.38 47.78 -20.13
CA ALA A 25 -23.04 46.50 -19.49
C ALA A 25 -22.25 45.57 -20.42
N ALA A 26 -22.56 45.58 -21.73
CA ALA A 26 -21.82 44.80 -22.73
C ALA A 26 -20.39 45.34 -22.97
N ILE A 27 -20.18 46.66 -22.90
CA ILE A 27 -18.84 47.26 -23.09
C ILE A 27 -17.97 47.08 -21.84
N VAL A 28 -18.53 47.13 -20.62
CA VAL A 28 -17.75 46.85 -19.40
C VAL A 28 -17.36 45.36 -19.33
N ALA A 29 -18.27 44.44 -19.69
CA ALA A 29 -17.95 43.02 -19.77
C ALA A 29 -16.92 42.70 -20.88
N ALA A 30 -16.98 43.38 -22.03
CA ALA A 30 -15.98 43.22 -23.09
C ALA A 30 -14.61 43.84 -22.72
N SER A 31 -14.58 44.88 -21.89
CA SER A 31 -13.32 45.51 -21.45
C SER A 31 -12.61 44.77 -20.31
N TRP A 32 -13.33 44.02 -19.46
CA TRP A 32 -12.70 43.14 -18.46
C TRP A 32 -12.19 41.82 -19.05
N GLY A 33 -12.72 41.37 -20.19
CA GLY A 33 -12.13 40.27 -20.96
C GLY A 33 -10.78 40.62 -21.61
N LEU A 34 -10.46 41.92 -21.74
CA LEU A 34 -9.22 42.41 -22.37
C LEU A 34 -8.15 42.84 -21.36
N MET A 35 -8.44 42.79 -20.06
CA MET A 35 -7.47 42.98 -18.97
C MET A 35 -7.46 41.80 -18.01
N ALA A 36 -7.66 40.59 -18.53
CA ALA A 36 -6.96 39.46 -17.95
C ALA A 36 -5.47 39.81 -18.10
N THR A 37 -4.79 40.06 -16.97
CA THR A 37 -3.33 39.90 -16.98
C THR A 37 -3.08 38.57 -17.66
N PRO A 38 -2.26 38.50 -18.72
CA PRO A 38 -1.79 37.22 -19.17
C PRO A 38 -1.20 36.59 -17.91
N GLU A 39 -1.81 35.53 -17.39
CA GLU A 39 -0.99 34.55 -16.72
C GLU A 39 0.02 34.20 -17.81
N THR A 40 1.23 34.69 -17.67
CA THR A 40 2.39 33.99 -18.16
C THR A 40 2.36 32.66 -17.43
N ARG A 41 1.48 31.75 -17.86
CA ARG A 41 1.84 30.35 -17.88
C ARG A 41 3.10 30.37 -18.70
N ASP A 42 4.21 30.10 -18.04
CA ASP A 42 5.38 29.64 -18.77
C ASP A 42 4.83 28.67 -19.80
N THR A 43 5.20 28.85 -21.06
CA THR A 43 5.04 27.82 -22.10
C THR A 43 5.96 26.63 -21.74
N ARG A 44 5.84 26.15 -20.50
CA ARG A 44 6.30 24.89 -19.99
C ARG A 44 5.37 23.92 -20.68
N LEU A 45 5.95 23.17 -21.62
CA LEU A 45 5.30 22.08 -22.34
C LEU A 45 4.50 21.25 -21.32
N THR A 46 3.21 21.51 -21.20
CA THR A 46 2.36 20.83 -20.22
C THR A 46 1.92 19.56 -20.92
N SER A 47 2.40 18.43 -20.45
CA SER A 47 2.08 17.13 -21.02
C SER A 47 0.59 16.85 -20.85
N SER A 48 -0.05 16.41 -21.94
CA SER A 48 -1.50 16.22 -22.03
C SER A 48 -1.80 14.75 -22.28
N VAL A 49 -2.91 14.27 -21.73
CA VAL A 49 -3.43 12.91 -22.06
C VAL A 49 -3.77 12.73 -23.54
N THR A 50 -3.82 13.80 -24.32
CA THR A 50 -4.02 13.75 -25.78
C THR A 50 -2.75 13.40 -26.55
N GLU A 51 -1.59 13.38 -25.90
CA GLU A 51 -0.34 12.85 -26.47
C GLU A 51 -0.37 11.33 -26.35
N CYS A 52 -0.93 10.67 -27.36
CA CYS A 52 -1.13 9.23 -27.32
C CYS A 52 0.19 8.46 -27.41
N HIS A 53 0.29 7.45 -26.56
CA HIS A 53 1.37 6.47 -26.52
C HIS A 53 0.80 5.07 -26.75
N ASP A 54 1.58 4.16 -27.33
CA ASP A 54 1.17 2.77 -27.50
C ASP A 54 1.02 2.09 -26.13
N MET A 55 1.91 2.40 -25.19
CA MET A 55 1.79 1.97 -23.78
C MET A 55 2.10 3.09 -22.79
N VAL A 56 1.29 3.20 -21.74
CA VAL A 56 1.54 4.06 -20.57
C VAL A 56 1.69 3.21 -19.32
N THR A 57 2.76 3.44 -18.56
CA THR A 57 2.91 2.84 -17.22
C THR A 57 2.40 3.80 -16.15
N ILE A 58 1.45 3.33 -15.35
CA ILE A 58 0.90 4.02 -14.19
C ILE A 58 1.72 3.63 -12.97
N SER A 59 2.52 4.55 -12.48
CA SER A 59 3.50 4.38 -11.42
C SER A 59 2.97 4.96 -10.12
N VAL A 60 2.93 4.15 -9.06
CA VAL A 60 2.56 4.59 -7.71
C VAL A 60 3.71 4.26 -6.75
N ALA A 61 4.47 5.30 -6.40
CA ALA A 61 5.60 5.17 -5.51
C ALA A 61 5.17 5.16 -4.02
N GLY A 62 6.10 4.82 -3.14
CA GLY A 62 5.84 4.59 -1.72
C GLY A 62 5.65 5.86 -0.89
N ARG A 63 5.58 5.69 0.42
CA ARG A 63 5.48 6.79 1.41
C ARG A 63 6.54 7.87 1.14
N ASN A 64 6.12 9.13 1.15
CA ASN A 64 6.93 10.32 0.90
C ASN A 64 7.60 10.39 -0.50
N ASP A 65 7.19 9.55 -1.44
CA ASP A 65 7.70 9.50 -2.82
C ASP A 65 6.50 9.68 -3.76
N SER A 66 5.98 10.91 -3.86
CA SER A 66 4.88 11.26 -4.74
C SER A 66 5.05 12.68 -5.31
N PRO A 67 4.60 12.93 -6.56
CA PRO A 67 4.56 14.29 -7.11
C PRO A 67 3.84 15.29 -6.20
N ASP A 68 4.42 16.47 -6.03
CA ASP A 68 3.81 17.59 -5.31
C ASP A 68 3.23 18.57 -6.33
N PRO A 69 1.90 18.80 -6.39
CA PRO A 69 1.28 19.65 -7.40
C PRO A 69 1.73 21.12 -7.33
N ASN A 70 2.38 21.54 -6.24
CA ASN A 70 2.95 22.88 -6.12
C ASN A 70 4.39 22.99 -6.63
N LYS A 71 5.06 21.86 -6.91
CA LYS A 71 6.48 21.81 -7.29
C LYS A 71 6.71 21.07 -8.62
N THR A 72 5.88 20.10 -8.92
CA THR A 72 5.95 19.23 -10.09
C THR A 72 4.98 19.71 -11.15
N ALA A 73 5.40 19.67 -12.42
CA ALA A 73 4.49 19.92 -13.52
C ALA A 73 3.53 18.73 -13.64
N MET A 74 2.24 19.00 -13.45
CA MET A 74 1.20 17.98 -13.50
C MET A 74 0.70 17.81 -14.94
N LEU A 75 0.32 16.57 -15.28
CA LEU A 75 -0.42 16.24 -16.50
C LEU A 75 -1.71 17.04 -16.57
N VAL A 76 -2.20 17.25 -17.78
CA VAL A 76 -3.53 17.83 -18.01
C VAL A 76 -4.45 16.90 -18.78
N ASP A 77 -5.75 16.99 -18.52
CA ASP A 77 -6.79 16.31 -19.28
C ASP A 77 -6.98 16.95 -20.66
N ALA A 78 -7.88 16.38 -21.48
CA ALA A 78 -8.18 16.88 -22.81
C ALA A 78 -8.74 18.32 -22.85
N ASN A 79 -9.20 18.86 -21.71
CA ASN A 79 -9.71 20.22 -21.56
C ASN A 79 -8.66 21.17 -20.94
N GLY A 80 -7.46 20.69 -20.64
CA GLY A 80 -6.40 21.46 -20.00
C GLY A 80 -6.53 21.59 -18.48
N ASN A 81 -7.39 20.80 -17.82
CA ASN A 81 -7.47 20.76 -16.36
C ASN A 81 -6.37 19.86 -15.81
N ALA A 82 -5.76 20.24 -14.68
CA ALA A 82 -4.73 19.43 -14.04
C ALA A 82 -5.26 18.05 -13.62
N LEU A 83 -4.47 17.03 -13.89
CA LEU A 83 -4.63 15.67 -13.41
C LEU A 83 -3.69 15.41 -12.24
N PRO A 84 -4.07 14.51 -11.31
CA PRO A 84 -3.23 14.13 -10.18
C PRO A 84 -2.13 13.16 -10.61
N ALA A 85 -1.35 13.50 -11.64
CA ALA A 85 -0.19 12.73 -12.05
C ALA A 85 0.82 13.60 -12.81
N ALA A 86 2.07 13.13 -12.91
CA ALA A 86 3.16 13.80 -13.60
C ALA A 86 3.92 12.82 -14.50
N LEU A 87 4.54 13.30 -15.58
CA LEU A 87 5.44 12.46 -16.38
C LEU A 87 6.76 12.21 -15.66
N SER A 88 7.46 11.13 -16.05
CA SER A 88 8.84 10.85 -15.63
C SER A 88 9.87 11.93 -16.01
N SER A 89 9.53 12.85 -16.91
CA SER A 89 10.35 14.03 -17.20
C SER A 89 10.26 15.12 -16.13
N ASP A 90 9.19 15.12 -15.33
CA ASP A 90 8.86 16.18 -14.36
C ASP A 90 8.95 15.70 -12.92
N TYR A 91 8.96 14.39 -12.70
CA TYR A 91 9.10 13.73 -11.41
C TYR A 91 10.08 12.56 -11.49
N SER A 92 10.82 12.32 -10.41
CA SER A 92 11.75 11.18 -10.29
C SER A 92 11.55 10.49 -8.94
N SER A 93 11.48 9.17 -8.96
CA SER A 93 11.45 8.27 -7.80
C SER A 93 12.69 7.39 -7.81
N HIS A 94 13.49 7.44 -6.74
CA HIS A 94 14.65 6.56 -6.60
C HIS A 94 14.29 5.08 -6.73
N TRP A 95 13.12 4.69 -6.24
CA TRP A 95 12.69 3.29 -6.18
C TRP A 95 12.00 2.84 -7.48
N VAL A 96 11.12 3.67 -8.03
CA VAL A 96 10.26 3.25 -9.15
C VAL A 96 10.90 3.54 -10.51
N ASP A 97 11.73 4.58 -10.65
CA ASP A 97 12.38 4.95 -11.92
C ASP A 97 13.16 3.80 -12.58
N PRO A 98 13.96 2.99 -11.84
CA PRO A 98 14.70 1.87 -12.44
C PRO A 98 13.81 0.84 -13.14
N VAL A 99 12.53 0.76 -12.74
CA VAL A 99 11.55 -0.17 -13.30
C VAL A 99 10.77 0.49 -14.43
N VAL A 100 10.17 1.64 -14.17
CA VAL A 100 9.18 2.24 -15.08
C VAL A 100 9.81 3.05 -16.21
N ASN A 101 11.05 3.50 -16.09
CA ASN A 101 11.71 4.20 -17.19
C ASN A 101 12.47 3.26 -18.13
N ALA A 102 12.59 1.97 -17.78
CA ALA A 102 13.31 0.98 -18.58
C ALA A 102 12.84 0.86 -20.04
N PRO A 103 11.52 0.93 -20.37
CA PRO A 103 11.08 0.79 -21.74
C PRO A 103 11.41 1.97 -22.66
N ALA A 104 11.57 3.19 -22.13
CA ALA A 104 11.56 4.43 -22.91
C ALA A 104 12.63 4.48 -24.03
N ASP A 105 13.82 3.93 -23.77
CA ASP A 105 14.93 3.90 -24.74
C ASP A 105 14.95 2.62 -25.62
N LYS A 106 13.92 1.78 -25.52
CA LYS A 106 13.80 0.47 -26.19
C LYS A 106 12.66 0.39 -27.19
N VAL A 107 11.86 1.45 -27.24
CA VAL A 107 10.75 1.65 -28.17
C VAL A 107 10.97 2.91 -28.99
N ASP A 108 10.17 3.11 -30.02
CA ASP A 108 10.22 4.32 -30.83
C ASP A 108 9.87 5.56 -29.97
N PRO A 109 10.50 6.72 -30.21
CA PRO A 109 10.17 7.95 -29.49
C PRO A 109 8.67 8.25 -29.55
N GLY A 110 8.05 8.45 -28.39
CA GLY A 110 6.60 8.68 -28.28
C GLY A 110 5.74 7.41 -28.23
N SER A 111 6.31 6.21 -28.36
CA SER A 111 5.56 4.95 -28.19
C SER A 111 5.26 4.63 -26.72
N TYR A 112 6.08 5.13 -25.79
CA TYR A 112 5.96 4.83 -24.36
C TYR A 112 6.02 6.08 -23.49
N ALA A 113 5.26 6.07 -22.39
CA ALA A 113 5.40 7.02 -21.30
C ALA A 113 5.25 6.36 -19.92
N ALA A 114 5.95 6.91 -18.93
CA ALA A 114 5.76 6.58 -17.51
C ALA A 114 5.13 7.78 -16.80
N VAL A 115 4.07 7.51 -16.03
CA VAL A 115 3.22 8.50 -15.36
C VAL A 115 3.18 8.19 -13.86
N TYR A 116 3.56 9.15 -13.02
CA TYR A 116 3.53 9.03 -11.56
C TYR A 116 2.25 9.61 -11.00
N VAL A 117 1.49 8.79 -10.29
CA VAL A 117 0.26 9.23 -9.62
C VAL A 117 0.62 10.06 -8.40
N ALA A 118 0.05 11.27 -8.33
CA ALA A 118 0.14 12.13 -7.16
C ALA A 118 -0.93 11.71 -6.13
N TYR A 119 -0.50 11.44 -4.91
CA TYR A 119 -1.38 11.10 -3.81
C TYR A 119 -0.74 11.50 -2.47
N PRO A 120 -1.47 11.42 -1.33
CA PRO A 120 -0.93 11.89 -0.06
C PRO A 120 0.33 11.14 0.43
N ALA A 121 0.53 9.88 0.02
CA ALA A 121 1.74 9.06 0.28
C ALA A 121 2.24 9.13 1.73
N ASN A 122 1.34 8.94 2.70
CA ASN A 122 1.62 9.19 4.10
C ASN A 122 0.89 8.22 5.04
N MET A 123 1.40 8.11 6.27
CA MET A 123 0.81 7.26 7.32
C MET A 123 -0.01 8.06 8.33
N SER A 124 -0.20 9.37 8.10
CA SER A 124 -1.06 10.21 8.95
C SER A 124 -2.54 9.84 8.81
N THR A 125 -2.92 9.40 7.61
CA THR A 125 -4.24 8.86 7.28
C THR A 125 -4.09 7.75 6.24
N TYR A 126 -3.58 6.59 6.64
CA TYR A 126 -3.17 5.53 5.70
C TYR A 126 -4.27 5.15 4.69
N GLU A 127 -5.46 4.76 5.16
CA GLU A 127 -6.55 4.39 4.23
C GLU A 127 -6.95 5.53 3.32
N GLN A 128 -7.06 6.75 3.85
CA GLN A 128 -7.43 7.91 3.02
C GLN A 128 -6.36 8.18 1.95
N ALA A 129 -5.08 8.03 2.30
CA ALA A 129 -3.99 8.20 1.36
C ALA A 129 -4.08 7.16 0.24
N VAL A 130 -4.21 5.88 0.60
CA VAL A 130 -4.35 4.78 -0.37
C VAL A 130 -5.60 4.94 -1.22
N ASP A 131 -6.77 5.20 -0.64
CA ASP A 131 -8.03 5.40 -1.38
C ASP A 131 -7.94 6.59 -2.33
N THR A 132 -7.28 7.68 -1.92
CA THR A 132 -7.01 8.83 -2.80
C THR A 132 -6.06 8.43 -3.94
N GLY A 133 -5.05 7.62 -3.65
CA GLY A 133 -4.14 7.07 -4.66
C GLY A 133 -4.86 6.21 -5.69
N VAL A 134 -5.77 5.32 -5.25
CA VAL A 134 -6.60 4.48 -6.12
C VAL A 134 -7.47 5.35 -7.01
N ALA A 135 -8.23 6.27 -6.43
CA ALA A 135 -9.10 7.17 -7.18
C ALA A 135 -8.33 8.04 -8.19
N ASN A 136 -7.14 8.53 -7.82
CA ASN A 136 -6.30 9.33 -8.71
C ASN A 136 -5.72 8.49 -9.85
N ALA A 137 -5.25 7.27 -9.57
CA ALA A 137 -4.75 6.35 -10.59
C ALA A 137 -5.84 5.97 -11.60
N GLU A 138 -7.02 5.58 -11.11
CA GLU A 138 -8.19 5.26 -11.92
C GLU A 138 -8.63 6.44 -12.78
N LYS A 139 -8.69 7.65 -12.21
CA LYS A 139 -9.02 8.87 -12.97
C LYS A 139 -8.03 9.12 -14.10
N VAL A 140 -6.73 9.00 -13.83
CA VAL A 140 -5.68 9.21 -14.83
C VAL A 140 -5.78 8.16 -15.95
N MET A 141 -5.95 6.88 -15.58
CA MET A 141 -6.15 5.80 -16.54
C MET A 141 -7.39 6.01 -17.40
N HIS A 142 -8.51 6.36 -16.79
CA HIS A 142 -9.76 6.67 -17.48
C HIS A 142 -9.56 7.82 -18.48
N ASP A 143 -8.98 8.94 -18.04
CA ASP A 143 -8.84 10.12 -18.90
C ASP A 143 -7.87 9.87 -20.08
N ILE A 144 -6.82 9.08 -19.87
CA ILE A 144 -5.94 8.60 -20.95
C ILE A 144 -6.71 7.67 -21.89
N ALA A 145 -7.46 6.69 -21.37
CA ALA A 145 -8.21 5.74 -22.20
C ALA A 145 -9.31 6.42 -23.03
N GLN A 146 -9.94 7.48 -22.52
CA GLN A 146 -10.91 8.28 -23.27
C GLN A 146 -10.24 9.11 -24.38
N ALA A 147 -9.07 9.70 -24.11
CA ALA A 147 -8.34 10.50 -25.08
C ALA A 147 -7.64 9.64 -26.16
N CYS A 148 -7.14 8.48 -25.75
CA CYS A 148 -6.33 7.57 -26.56
C CYS A 148 -6.82 6.11 -26.39
N PRO A 149 -7.91 5.71 -27.09
CA PRO A 149 -8.56 4.41 -26.88
C PRO A 149 -7.70 3.18 -27.20
N ASP A 150 -6.66 3.36 -28.01
CA ASP A 150 -5.74 2.29 -28.41
C ASP A 150 -4.62 2.07 -27.40
N THR A 151 -4.35 3.06 -26.52
CA THR A 151 -3.29 3.01 -25.50
C THR A 151 -3.47 1.81 -24.58
N LYS A 152 -2.36 1.12 -24.35
CA LYS A 152 -2.25 0.02 -23.39
C LYS A 152 -1.64 0.52 -22.10
N PHE A 153 -1.91 -0.18 -21.01
CA PHE A 153 -1.48 0.20 -19.67
C PHE A 153 -0.63 -0.87 -19.03
N SER A 154 0.34 -0.45 -18.23
CA SER A 154 0.87 -1.27 -17.14
C SER A 154 0.73 -0.51 -15.83
N ILE A 155 0.71 -1.21 -14.71
CA ILE A 155 0.59 -0.61 -13.37
C ILE A 155 1.77 -1.06 -12.52
N VAL A 156 2.44 -0.15 -11.85
CA VAL A 156 3.60 -0.46 -11.00
C VAL A 156 3.44 0.22 -9.65
N GLY A 157 3.49 -0.57 -8.57
CA GLY A 157 3.39 -0.07 -7.20
C GLY A 157 4.54 -0.54 -6.32
N TYR A 158 4.99 0.31 -5.40
CA TYR A 158 5.95 -0.06 -4.36
C TYR A 158 5.51 0.42 -2.97
N SER A 159 5.64 -0.43 -1.95
CA SER A 159 5.37 -0.07 -0.53
C SER A 159 3.91 0.37 -0.31
N GLU A 160 3.66 1.57 0.21
CA GLU A 160 2.30 2.15 0.27
C GLU A 160 1.64 2.20 -1.12
N GLY A 161 2.40 2.53 -2.17
CA GLY A 161 1.93 2.52 -3.55
C GLY A 161 1.69 1.12 -4.11
N ALA A 162 2.24 0.06 -3.48
CA ALA A 162 1.90 -1.32 -3.82
C ALA A 162 0.48 -1.70 -3.40
N ASP A 163 -0.02 -1.19 -2.27
CA ASP A 163 -1.42 -1.35 -1.88
C ASP A 163 -2.34 -0.62 -2.88
N VAL A 164 -1.98 0.62 -3.28
CA VAL A 164 -2.71 1.35 -4.33
C VAL A 164 -2.73 0.55 -5.64
N ALA A 165 -1.58 0.11 -6.15
CA ALA A 165 -1.50 -0.66 -7.39
C ALA A 165 -2.30 -1.98 -7.32
N ARG A 166 -2.26 -2.66 -6.17
CA ARG A 166 -3.05 -3.87 -5.92
C ARG A 166 -4.55 -3.58 -6.00
N ARG A 167 -5.03 -2.58 -5.27
CA ARG A 167 -6.47 -2.23 -5.24
C ARG A 167 -6.97 -1.76 -6.61
N VAL A 168 -6.18 -0.96 -7.35
CA VAL A 168 -6.50 -0.56 -8.74
C VAL A 168 -6.58 -1.80 -9.64
N ALA A 169 -5.60 -2.71 -9.56
CA ALA A 169 -5.56 -3.91 -10.39
C ALA A 169 -6.72 -4.87 -10.06
N MET A 170 -7.05 -5.07 -8.79
CA MET A 170 -8.21 -5.86 -8.37
C MET A 170 -9.51 -5.22 -8.85
N GLY A 171 -9.66 -3.90 -8.68
CA GLY A 171 -10.82 -3.13 -9.14
C GLY A 171 -11.05 -3.29 -10.64
N ILE A 172 -10.03 -3.02 -11.47
CA ILE A 172 -10.10 -3.20 -12.92
C ILE A 172 -10.36 -4.67 -13.27
N GLY A 173 -9.63 -5.60 -12.66
CA GLY A 173 -9.72 -7.02 -12.99
C GLY A 173 -11.08 -7.66 -12.70
N HIS A 174 -11.82 -7.14 -11.71
CA HIS A 174 -13.19 -7.56 -11.40
C HIS A 174 -14.27 -6.68 -12.03
N ASP A 175 -13.89 -5.58 -12.69
CA ASP A 175 -14.84 -4.70 -13.36
C ASP A 175 -15.57 -5.43 -14.49
N GLN A 176 -16.83 -5.05 -14.70
CA GLN A 176 -17.68 -5.58 -15.75
C GLN A 176 -18.16 -4.43 -16.61
N PRO A 177 -18.22 -4.60 -17.95
CA PRO A 177 -18.68 -3.52 -18.80
C PRO A 177 -20.14 -3.20 -18.45
N GLY A 178 -20.45 -1.90 -18.37
CA GLY A 178 -21.80 -1.38 -18.20
C GLY A 178 -22.72 -1.75 -19.36
N ALA A 179 -23.99 -1.35 -19.26
CA ALA A 179 -25.01 -1.67 -20.27
C ALA A 179 -24.70 -1.09 -21.67
N ASP A 180 -23.83 -0.07 -21.74
CA ASP A 180 -23.33 0.53 -22.98
C ASP A 180 -22.06 -0.15 -23.53
N GLY A 181 -21.59 -1.20 -22.86
CA GLY A 181 -20.39 -1.96 -23.22
C GLY A 181 -19.08 -1.31 -22.79
N LYS A 182 -19.10 -0.25 -21.98
CA LYS A 182 -17.91 0.46 -21.51
C LYS A 182 -17.55 0.07 -20.08
N TYR A 183 -16.27 0.09 -19.78
CA TYR A 183 -15.75 -0.08 -18.42
C TYR A 183 -15.63 1.27 -17.72
N ASP A 184 -15.69 1.27 -16.39
CA ASP A 184 -15.67 2.50 -15.60
C ASP A 184 -14.30 3.19 -15.64
N VAL A 185 -13.23 2.40 -15.66
CA VAL A 185 -11.84 2.90 -15.73
C VAL A 185 -11.23 2.61 -17.09
N VAL A 186 -11.00 1.33 -17.39
CA VAL A 186 -10.43 0.85 -18.65
C VAL A 186 -10.84 -0.61 -18.85
N ASP A 187 -10.96 -1.04 -20.11
CA ASP A 187 -11.12 -2.46 -20.41
C ASP A 187 -9.92 -3.26 -19.86
N PRO A 188 -10.11 -4.29 -19.02
CA PRO A 188 -9.03 -5.09 -18.45
C PRO A 188 -8.08 -5.67 -19.50
N LYS A 189 -8.55 -5.89 -20.74
CA LYS A 189 -7.70 -6.36 -21.85
C LYS A 189 -6.61 -5.36 -22.25
N ASN A 190 -6.79 -4.07 -21.94
CA ASN A 190 -5.83 -3.02 -22.23
C ASN A 190 -4.78 -2.88 -21.11
N VAL A 191 -4.95 -3.54 -19.97
CA VAL A 191 -3.91 -3.64 -18.93
C VAL A 191 -3.05 -4.86 -19.22
N LEU A 192 -1.80 -4.63 -19.63
CA LEU A 192 -0.90 -5.68 -20.13
C LEU A 192 -0.11 -6.36 -19.01
N GLY A 193 0.17 -5.64 -17.92
CA GLY A 193 0.94 -6.14 -16.80
C GLY A 193 0.81 -5.27 -15.56
N VAL A 194 0.90 -5.90 -14.39
CA VAL A 194 0.89 -5.26 -13.08
C VAL A 194 2.11 -5.73 -12.29
N VAL A 195 2.93 -4.81 -11.82
CA VAL A 195 4.08 -5.10 -10.94
C VAL A 195 3.79 -4.52 -9.56
N ILE A 196 3.91 -5.35 -8.54
CA ILE A 196 3.68 -4.98 -7.14
C ILE A 196 4.93 -5.36 -6.35
N LEU A 197 5.65 -4.38 -5.83
CA LEU A 197 6.84 -4.55 -5.00
C LEU A 197 6.48 -4.32 -3.53
N ALA A 198 6.70 -5.31 -2.68
CA ALA A 198 6.22 -5.32 -1.28
C ALA A 198 4.69 -5.37 -1.15
N ASP A 199 4.06 -6.33 -1.83
CA ASP A 199 2.60 -6.54 -1.77
C ASP A 199 2.13 -6.92 -0.35
N ALA A 200 1.51 -5.96 0.33
CA ALA A 200 0.98 -6.14 1.68
C ALA A 200 -0.33 -6.95 1.73
N GLY A 201 -0.98 -7.20 0.59
CA GLY A 201 -2.20 -8.00 0.49
C GLY A 201 -1.98 -9.45 0.06
N ARG A 202 -0.74 -9.90 -0.17
CA ARG A 202 -0.50 -11.29 -0.63
C ARG A 202 -0.92 -12.34 0.41
N THR A 203 -1.36 -13.51 -0.05
CA THR A 203 -1.69 -14.63 0.83
C THR A 203 -0.46 -15.49 1.13
N ALA A 204 -0.48 -16.20 2.26
CA ALA A 204 0.57 -17.14 2.59
C ALA A 204 0.65 -18.29 1.59
N GLY A 205 1.85 -18.57 1.10
CA GLY A 205 2.10 -19.60 0.10
C GLY A 205 1.88 -19.16 -1.34
N ASP A 206 1.37 -17.94 -1.59
CA ASP A 206 1.27 -17.40 -2.94
C ASP A 206 2.67 -17.27 -3.56
N GLY A 207 2.76 -17.71 -4.82
CA GLY A 207 3.90 -17.42 -5.67
C GLY A 207 3.86 -15.97 -6.19
N PRO A 208 4.96 -15.50 -6.81
CA PRO A 208 5.04 -14.12 -7.31
C PRO A 208 4.14 -13.83 -8.51
N PHE A 209 3.52 -14.85 -9.13
CA PHE A 209 2.67 -14.68 -10.32
C PHE A 209 1.25 -15.20 -10.09
N PRO A 210 0.39 -14.45 -9.38
CA PRO A 210 -0.99 -14.83 -9.12
C PRO A 210 -1.76 -15.12 -10.42
N GLY A 211 -2.32 -16.33 -10.50
CA GLY A 211 -3.16 -16.77 -11.61
C GLY A 211 -2.45 -17.05 -12.94
N ALA A 212 -1.11 -17.02 -12.97
CA ALA A 212 -0.35 -17.40 -14.16
C ALA A 212 -0.44 -18.91 -14.43
N GLN A 213 -0.34 -19.29 -15.71
CA GLN A 213 -0.32 -20.69 -16.14
C GLN A 213 0.93 -21.42 -15.67
N ASP A 214 2.08 -20.73 -15.72
CA ASP A 214 3.33 -21.17 -15.11
C ASP A 214 3.61 -20.31 -13.86
N PRO A 215 3.80 -20.91 -12.67
CA PRO A 215 4.04 -20.15 -11.45
C PRO A 215 5.44 -19.48 -11.39
N ASN A 216 6.28 -19.62 -12.42
CA ASN A 216 7.63 -19.05 -12.48
C ASN A 216 7.74 -17.75 -13.28
N HIS A 217 6.68 -17.34 -13.99
CA HIS A 217 6.65 -16.08 -14.76
C HIS A 217 5.22 -15.64 -15.10
N PRO A 218 4.99 -14.36 -15.48
CA PRO A 218 3.70 -13.92 -16.01
C PRO A 218 3.37 -14.60 -17.36
N ASP A 219 2.09 -14.68 -17.68
CA ASP A 219 1.62 -15.20 -18.98
C ASP A 219 2.15 -14.32 -20.12
N GLY A 220 2.77 -14.93 -21.14
CA GLY A 220 3.38 -14.21 -22.26
C GLY A 220 4.76 -13.63 -21.99
N PHE A 221 5.43 -14.06 -20.92
CA PHE A 221 6.82 -13.72 -20.64
C PHE A 221 7.60 -14.96 -20.16
N ASP A 222 7.98 -15.84 -21.09
CA ASP A 222 8.64 -17.15 -20.84
C ASP A 222 10.06 -17.07 -20.22
N GLN A 223 10.38 -15.98 -19.54
CA GLN A 223 11.60 -15.82 -18.76
C GLN A 223 11.30 -16.17 -17.30
N ASN A 224 11.83 -17.30 -16.81
CA ASN A 224 11.68 -17.65 -15.40
C ASN A 224 12.29 -16.57 -14.50
N TYR A 225 11.55 -16.20 -13.46
CA TYR A 225 11.99 -15.29 -12.41
C TYR A 225 13.09 -15.90 -11.53
N GLN A 226 12.90 -17.16 -11.16
CA GLN A 226 13.87 -17.94 -10.40
C GLN A 226 13.72 -19.44 -10.66
N ASN A 227 14.77 -20.22 -10.45
CA ASN A 227 14.75 -21.68 -10.63
C ASN A 227 14.17 -22.43 -9.41
N GLY A 228 13.92 -21.73 -8.30
CA GLY A 228 13.48 -22.31 -7.04
C GLY A 228 12.01 -22.00 -6.72
N ASN A 229 11.28 -23.00 -6.24
CA ASN A 229 9.86 -22.87 -5.89
C ASN A 229 9.64 -22.67 -4.39
N LYS A 230 10.67 -22.26 -3.62
CA LYS A 230 10.47 -22.00 -2.19
C LYS A 230 9.65 -20.72 -2.08
N PRO A 231 8.40 -20.79 -1.60
CA PRO A 231 7.59 -19.59 -1.44
C PRO A 231 8.21 -18.71 -0.36
N ILE A 232 8.02 -17.39 -0.52
CA ILE A 232 8.37 -16.43 0.53
C ILE A 232 7.54 -16.76 1.78
N SER A 233 8.18 -16.77 2.94
CA SER A 233 7.50 -17.15 4.17
C SER A 233 6.43 -16.14 4.57
N GLY A 234 5.43 -16.59 5.33
CA GLY A 234 4.38 -15.71 5.84
C GLY A 234 3.43 -15.19 4.75
N GLN A 235 2.77 -14.09 5.05
CA GLN A 235 1.73 -13.42 4.27
C GLN A 235 1.95 -11.90 4.30
N GLY A 236 1.17 -11.16 3.50
CA GLY A 236 1.11 -9.72 3.61
C GLY A 236 0.54 -9.23 4.95
N ALA A 237 0.96 -8.03 5.35
CA ALA A 237 0.54 -7.37 6.58
C ALA A 237 -0.94 -6.92 6.58
N LEU A 238 -1.57 -6.84 5.40
CA LEU A 238 -2.94 -6.40 5.17
C LEU A 238 -3.78 -7.55 4.57
N PRO A 239 -4.08 -8.61 5.35
CA PRO A 239 -4.84 -9.75 4.85
C PRO A 239 -6.27 -9.40 4.43
N ASP A 240 -6.82 -8.28 4.90
CA ASP A 240 -8.11 -7.73 4.46
C ASP A 240 -8.09 -7.22 3.01
N GLN A 241 -6.89 -7.00 2.45
CA GLN A 241 -6.69 -6.61 1.05
C GLN A 241 -6.32 -7.82 0.15
N ALA A 242 -6.39 -9.04 0.68
CA ALA A 242 -6.14 -10.26 -0.09
C ALA A 242 -7.27 -10.56 -1.08
N GLY A 243 -6.95 -11.30 -2.15
CA GLY A 243 -7.89 -11.65 -3.21
C GLY A 243 -7.20 -11.94 -4.54
N ASP A 244 -7.96 -12.45 -5.51
CA ASP A 244 -7.50 -12.63 -6.89
C ASP A 244 -7.62 -11.32 -7.70
N PHE A 245 -7.01 -11.30 -8.89
CA PHE A 245 -6.99 -10.12 -9.77
C PHE A 245 -7.97 -10.23 -10.95
N GLY A 246 -8.95 -11.13 -10.88
CA GLY A 246 -10.00 -11.31 -11.89
C GLY A 246 -9.43 -11.56 -13.29
N ALA A 247 -9.83 -10.73 -14.25
CA ALA A 247 -9.36 -10.76 -15.63
C ALA A 247 -7.86 -10.44 -15.81
N LEU A 248 -7.20 -9.90 -14.77
CA LEU A 248 -5.76 -9.64 -14.77
C LEU A 248 -4.94 -10.79 -14.18
N ASN A 249 -5.56 -11.87 -13.70
CA ASN A 249 -4.84 -13.08 -13.31
C ASN A 249 -3.92 -13.56 -14.46
N GLY A 250 -2.67 -13.91 -14.12
CA GLY A 250 -1.61 -14.22 -15.09
C GLY A 250 -0.88 -13.01 -15.66
N LYS A 251 -1.37 -11.78 -15.43
CA LYS A 251 -0.71 -10.51 -15.79
C LYS A 251 -0.19 -9.75 -14.58
N VAL A 252 0.08 -10.45 -13.47
CA VAL A 252 0.54 -9.83 -12.23
C VAL A 252 1.86 -10.43 -11.79
N ALA A 253 2.81 -9.57 -11.44
CA ALA A 253 4.05 -9.91 -10.76
C ALA A 253 4.07 -9.23 -9.38
N SER A 254 3.68 -9.99 -8.35
CA SER A 254 3.66 -9.59 -6.94
C SER A 254 4.93 -10.07 -6.24
N PHE A 255 5.96 -9.23 -6.24
CA PHE A 255 7.24 -9.56 -5.62
C PHE A 255 7.25 -9.25 -4.13
N CYS A 256 7.86 -10.16 -3.37
CA CYS A 256 8.10 -10.01 -1.95
C CYS A 256 9.51 -10.48 -1.62
N SER A 257 10.23 -9.70 -0.80
CA SER A 257 11.54 -10.09 -0.27
C SER A 257 11.38 -10.83 1.06
N GLU A 258 12.14 -11.89 1.25
CA GLU A 258 12.14 -12.63 2.52
C GLU A 258 12.59 -11.70 3.67
N GLY A 259 11.81 -11.64 4.76
CA GLY A 259 12.09 -10.76 5.89
C GLY A 259 11.50 -9.34 5.79
N ASP A 260 10.93 -8.94 4.65
CA ASP A 260 10.15 -7.70 4.55
C ASP A 260 8.78 -7.93 5.22
N LEU A 261 8.60 -7.50 6.47
CA LEU A 261 7.35 -7.75 7.21
C LEU A 261 6.12 -7.06 6.60
N THR A 262 6.29 -6.17 5.61
CA THR A 262 5.16 -5.62 4.85
C THR A 262 4.45 -6.73 4.07
N CYS A 263 5.22 -7.60 3.40
CA CYS A 263 4.70 -8.65 2.52
C CYS A 263 5.02 -10.08 3.00
N ALA A 264 5.93 -10.26 3.95
CA ALA A 264 6.41 -11.53 4.51
C ALA A 264 6.22 -11.58 6.04
N ALA A 265 5.10 -11.03 6.52
CA ALA A 265 4.71 -11.11 7.91
C ALA A 265 4.45 -12.58 8.29
N PRO A 266 5.10 -13.12 9.34
CA PRO A 266 4.83 -14.49 9.78
C PRO A 266 3.34 -14.72 10.08
N GLN A 267 2.83 -15.91 9.77
CA GLN A 267 1.48 -16.25 10.18
C GLN A 267 1.38 -16.35 11.70
N ASN A 268 0.17 -16.39 12.25
CA ASN A 268 -0.03 -16.48 13.70
C ASN A 268 0.65 -15.32 14.46
N ILE A 269 0.34 -14.10 14.01
CA ILE A 269 0.73 -12.83 14.64
C ILE A 269 -0.49 -11.93 14.95
N SER A 270 -1.62 -12.51 15.33
CA SER A 270 -2.90 -11.79 15.51
C SER A 270 -2.80 -10.49 16.31
N LEU A 271 -1.96 -10.42 17.35
CA LEU A 271 -1.75 -9.19 18.12
C LEU A 271 -1.01 -8.11 17.31
N LEU A 272 -0.06 -8.49 16.45
CA LEU A 272 0.59 -7.55 15.53
C LEU A 272 -0.34 -7.14 14.39
N GLN A 273 -1.18 -8.05 13.89
CA GLN A 273 -2.23 -7.71 12.93
C GLN A 273 -3.23 -6.71 13.52
N LEU A 274 -3.66 -6.93 14.77
CA LEU A 274 -4.50 -5.96 15.49
C LEU A 274 -3.78 -4.61 15.63
N ALA A 275 -2.49 -4.62 15.96
CA ALA A 275 -1.69 -3.40 16.04
C ALA A 275 -1.54 -2.70 14.68
N ALA A 276 -1.42 -3.45 13.58
CA ALA A 276 -1.40 -2.91 12.22
C ALA A 276 -2.75 -2.27 11.83
N ASN A 277 -3.86 -2.97 12.10
CA ASN A 277 -5.21 -2.45 11.89
C ASN A 277 -5.46 -1.16 12.67
N VAL A 278 -5.03 -1.12 13.94
CA VAL A 278 -5.06 0.10 14.76
C VAL A 278 -4.16 1.17 14.15
N GLY A 279 -2.91 0.83 13.79
CA GLY A 279 -1.93 1.74 13.22
C GLY A 279 -2.43 2.45 11.96
N ARG A 280 -3.11 1.74 11.05
CA ARG A 280 -3.74 2.29 9.84
C ARG A 280 -4.81 3.35 10.11
N GLN A 281 -5.35 3.38 11.34
CA GLN A 281 -6.37 4.32 11.78
C GLN A 281 -5.81 5.45 12.67
N LEU A 282 -4.50 5.45 12.92
CA LEU A 282 -3.82 6.47 13.71
C LEU A 282 -2.99 7.38 12.80
N ASN A 283 -2.72 8.58 13.28
CA ASN A 283 -1.71 9.43 12.68
C ASN A 283 -0.29 8.95 13.06
N VAL A 284 0.20 7.95 12.33
CA VAL A 284 1.51 7.33 12.60
C VAL A 284 2.65 8.30 12.32
N ASP A 285 2.49 9.20 11.36
CA ASP A 285 3.49 10.25 11.09
C ASP A 285 3.67 11.17 12.30
N ALA A 286 2.57 11.64 12.90
CA ALA A 286 2.62 12.46 14.10
C ALA A 286 3.14 11.67 15.31
N LEU A 287 2.74 10.41 15.49
CA LEU A 287 3.29 9.55 16.55
C LEU A 287 4.79 9.32 16.40
N GLN A 288 5.28 9.14 15.16
CA GLN A 288 6.70 8.96 14.86
C GLN A 288 7.50 10.25 15.11
N ASN A 289 6.95 11.41 14.73
CA ASN A 289 7.66 12.70 14.81
C ASN A 289 7.56 13.36 16.19
N GLU A 290 6.43 13.24 16.87
CA GLU A 290 6.10 13.97 18.11
C GLU A 290 5.97 13.06 19.33
N GLY A 291 5.84 11.74 19.14
CA GLY A 291 5.57 10.79 20.20
C GLY A 291 4.13 10.84 20.71
N LEU A 292 3.91 10.33 21.92
CA LEU A 292 2.60 10.31 22.58
C LEU A 292 2.35 11.64 23.31
N THR A 293 1.79 12.61 22.59
CA THR A 293 1.36 13.91 23.10
C THR A 293 -0.10 13.85 23.57
N PRO A 294 -0.66 14.88 24.23
CA PRO A 294 -2.09 14.90 24.52
C PRO A 294 -2.98 14.76 23.27
N ALA A 295 -2.54 15.31 22.13
CA ALA A 295 -3.28 15.23 20.86
C ALA A 295 -3.21 13.82 20.27
N THR A 296 -2.01 13.26 20.07
CA THR A 296 -1.86 11.89 19.52
C THR A 296 -2.38 10.83 20.49
N GLY A 297 -2.28 11.07 21.80
CA GLY A 297 -2.86 10.22 22.85
C GLY A 297 -4.40 10.22 22.84
N GLN A 298 -5.03 11.37 22.56
CA GLN A 298 -6.48 11.43 22.37
C GLN A 298 -6.90 10.65 21.11
N ASP A 299 -6.14 10.74 20.03
CA ASP A 299 -6.41 10.03 18.78
C ASP A 299 -6.35 8.50 18.97
N VAL A 300 -5.32 8.03 19.70
CA VAL A 300 -5.22 6.63 20.14
C VAL A 300 -6.41 6.23 21.00
N ALA A 301 -6.79 7.04 21.98
CA ALA A 301 -7.90 6.72 22.88
C ALA A 301 -9.25 6.64 22.15
N VAL A 302 -9.53 7.58 21.22
CA VAL A 302 -10.75 7.58 20.40
C VAL A 302 -10.79 6.36 19.50
N THR A 303 -9.69 6.02 18.83
CA THR A 303 -9.59 4.87 17.93
C THR A 303 -9.83 3.56 18.68
N LEU A 304 -9.12 3.34 19.80
CA LEU A 304 -9.31 2.15 20.63
C LEU A 304 -10.73 2.09 21.23
N GLY A 305 -11.28 3.23 21.64
CA GLY A 305 -12.65 3.34 22.15
C GLY A 305 -13.69 2.93 21.10
N ARG A 306 -13.55 3.39 19.85
CA ARG A 306 -14.40 3.00 18.73
C ARG A 306 -14.33 1.49 18.45
N ILE A 307 -13.12 0.92 18.41
CA ILE A 307 -12.92 -0.52 18.18
C ILE A 307 -13.58 -1.35 19.31
N ALA A 308 -13.42 -0.94 20.56
CA ALA A 308 -14.07 -1.60 21.70
C ALA A 308 -15.61 -1.53 21.58
N MET A 309 -16.16 -0.37 21.24
CA MET A 309 -17.60 -0.20 21.02
C MET A 309 -18.11 -1.07 19.86
N ASN A 310 -17.37 -1.14 18.75
CA ASN A 310 -17.70 -2.01 17.63
C ASN A 310 -17.67 -3.49 18.03
N ALA A 311 -16.70 -3.92 18.84
CA ALA A 311 -16.62 -5.30 19.34
C ALA A 311 -17.85 -5.66 20.18
N PHE A 312 -18.24 -4.80 21.13
CA PHE A 312 -19.43 -5.03 21.94
C PHE A 312 -20.72 -5.02 21.11
N SER A 313 -20.83 -4.10 20.16
CA SER A 313 -21.96 -4.02 19.23
C SER A 313 -22.08 -5.28 18.36
N TYR A 314 -20.95 -5.77 17.82
CA TYR A 314 -20.89 -7.03 17.07
C TYR A 314 -21.30 -8.22 17.93
N ILE A 315 -20.74 -8.37 19.14
CA ILE A 315 -21.10 -9.48 20.02
C ILE A 315 -22.59 -9.43 20.39
N ALA A 316 -23.13 -8.24 20.65
CA ALA A 316 -24.55 -8.05 20.95
C ALA A 316 -25.48 -8.39 19.78
N SER A 317 -25.02 -8.21 18.52
CA SER A 317 -25.78 -8.60 17.34
C SER A 317 -25.68 -10.09 17.01
N GLN A 318 -24.81 -10.83 17.68
CA GLN A 318 -24.56 -12.25 17.48
C GLN A 318 -25.13 -13.08 18.66
N PRO A 319 -26.43 -13.46 18.63
CA PRO A 319 -27.11 -14.07 19.77
C PRO A 319 -26.48 -15.37 20.27
N ASN A 320 -25.79 -16.10 19.38
CA ASN A 320 -25.11 -17.36 19.70
C ASN A 320 -23.58 -17.23 19.81
N TRP A 321 -23.02 -16.02 19.89
CA TRP A 321 -21.57 -15.85 19.95
C TRP A 321 -20.94 -16.57 21.15
N MET A 322 -21.61 -16.58 22.32
CA MET A 322 -21.12 -17.32 23.49
C MET A 322 -21.01 -18.83 23.24
N ALA A 323 -21.88 -19.39 22.40
CA ALA A 323 -21.85 -20.79 22.01
C ALA A 323 -20.95 -21.05 20.78
N SER A 324 -20.47 -20.01 20.11
CA SER A 324 -19.63 -20.13 18.92
C SER A 324 -18.15 -20.30 19.26
N ASN A 325 -17.39 -20.81 18.29
CA ASN A 325 -15.94 -20.95 18.38
C ASN A 325 -15.18 -19.64 18.11
N GLU A 326 -15.86 -18.55 17.76
CA GLU A 326 -15.22 -17.26 17.44
C GLU A 326 -14.69 -16.58 18.71
N THR A 327 -13.38 -16.34 18.80
CA THR A 327 -12.77 -15.73 19.99
C THR A 327 -12.96 -14.21 20.02
N PHE A 328 -12.78 -13.59 21.19
CA PHE A 328 -12.82 -12.15 21.36
C PHE A 328 -11.68 -11.48 20.61
N LEU A 329 -10.50 -12.10 20.56
CA LEU A 329 -9.40 -11.61 19.71
C LEU A 329 -9.78 -11.64 18.22
N GLN A 330 -10.51 -12.65 17.75
CA GLN A 330 -11.02 -12.70 16.37
C GLN A 330 -12.07 -11.61 16.12
N VAL A 331 -12.93 -11.34 17.10
CA VAL A 331 -13.85 -10.18 17.02
C VAL A 331 -13.06 -8.88 16.95
N LEU A 332 -12.06 -8.67 17.81
CA LEU A 332 -11.22 -7.47 17.80
C LEU A 332 -10.52 -7.29 16.45
N LEU A 333 -9.93 -8.35 15.90
CA LEU A 333 -9.33 -8.33 14.56
C LEU A 333 -10.34 -7.83 13.52
N LYS A 334 -11.50 -8.50 13.43
CA LYS A 334 -12.58 -8.15 12.48
C LYS A 334 -13.05 -6.71 12.62
N VAL A 335 -13.38 -6.27 13.83
CA VAL A 335 -13.96 -4.94 14.05
C VAL A 335 -12.92 -3.81 14.08
N SER A 336 -11.64 -4.17 14.11
CA SER A 336 -10.51 -3.24 13.98
C SER A 336 -10.12 -2.99 12.53
N GLU A 337 -10.57 -3.80 11.57
CA GLU A 337 -10.31 -3.54 10.15
C GLU A 337 -10.84 -2.14 9.77
N PRO A 338 -10.05 -1.29 9.10
CA PRO A 338 -10.47 0.08 8.79
C PRO A 338 -11.78 0.17 7.97
N GLY A 339 -12.04 -0.83 7.12
CA GLY A 339 -13.26 -0.95 6.32
C GLY A 339 -14.48 -1.51 7.06
N TYR A 340 -14.35 -1.86 8.35
CA TYR A 340 -15.44 -2.49 9.11
C TYR A 340 -16.66 -1.58 9.24
N LYS A 341 -17.81 -2.06 8.78
CA LYS A 341 -19.12 -1.40 8.90
C LYS A 341 -20.02 -2.18 9.86
N PRO A 342 -20.48 -1.56 10.96
CA PRO A 342 -21.43 -2.21 11.87
C PRO A 342 -22.73 -2.59 11.15
N GLY A 343 -23.14 -3.86 11.28
CA GLY A 343 -24.41 -4.36 10.73
C GLY A 343 -24.30 -5.16 9.43
N ASP A 344 -23.16 -5.14 8.75
CA ASP A 344 -22.95 -5.89 7.50
C ASP A 344 -22.69 -7.40 7.71
N ASN A 345 -22.66 -7.86 8.97
CA ASN A 345 -22.39 -9.25 9.32
C ASN A 345 -23.69 -9.98 9.70
N PRO A 346 -24.22 -10.88 8.84
CA PRO A 346 -25.37 -11.69 9.21
C PRO A 346 -25.05 -12.55 10.45
N PRO A 347 -26.06 -12.89 11.28
CA PRO A 347 -25.86 -13.75 12.44
C PRO A 347 -25.21 -15.08 12.02
N ALA A 348 -24.15 -15.50 12.71
CA ALA A 348 -23.56 -16.81 12.47
C ALA A 348 -24.64 -17.90 12.65
N PRO A 349 -24.72 -18.89 11.73
CA PRO A 349 -25.69 -19.96 11.86
C PRO A 349 -25.46 -20.70 13.18
N ALA A 350 -26.54 -20.89 13.94
CA ALA A 350 -26.48 -21.65 15.18
C ALA A 350 -25.98 -23.07 14.89
N PRO A 351 -25.06 -23.64 15.71
CA PRO A 351 -24.71 -25.05 15.58
C PRO A 351 -25.99 -25.89 15.71
N ALA A 352 -26.20 -26.83 14.78
CA ALA A 352 -27.36 -27.71 14.82
C ALA A 352 -27.27 -28.62 16.06
N GLN A 353 -28.02 -28.31 17.12
CA GLN A 353 -28.10 -29.13 18.32
C GLN A 353 -29.55 -29.25 18.82
N SER A 354 -29.92 -30.48 19.14
CA SER A 354 -31.28 -31.00 19.37
C SER A 354 -31.82 -30.77 20.78
N ILE A 355 -31.55 -29.62 21.39
CA ILE A 355 -32.06 -29.27 22.73
C ILE A 355 -32.57 -27.84 22.66
N SER A 356 -33.78 -27.57 23.20
CA SER A 356 -34.39 -26.24 23.19
C SER A 356 -33.43 -25.21 23.83
N THR A 357 -32.84 -24.39 22.98
CA THR A 357 -31.77 -23.43 23.27
C THR A 357 -32.25 -22.27 24.16
N ASP A 358 -33.56 -22.18 24.42
CA ASP A 358 -34.20 -21.06 25.13
C ASP A 358 -33.90 -20.99 26.64
N GLN A 359 -33.09 -21.90 27.21
CA GLN A 359 -32.85 -21.95 28.66
C GLN A 359 -31.39 -22.12 29.12
N MET A 360 -30.41 -22.22 28.23
CA MET A 360 -29.01 -22.21 28.69
C MET A 360 -28.54 -20.77 28.90
N ALA A 361 -28.23 -20.43 30.16
CA ALA A 361 -27.62 -19.14 30.47
C ALA A 361 -26.31 -18.99 29.68
N PRO A 362 -26.00 -17.83 29.08
CA PRO A 362 -24.74 -17.59 28.36
C PRO A 362 -23.49 -17.97 29.14
N LEU A 363 -23.58 -17.97 30.49
CA LEU A 363 -22.54 -18.40 31.42
C LEU A 363 -22.18 -19.89 31.33
N ALA A 364 -23.07 -20.76 30.84
CA ALA A 364 -22.80 -22.19 30.66
C ALA A 364 -21.67 -22.45 29.65
N TYR A 365 -21.51 -21.56 28.67
CA TYR A 365 -20.46 -21.64 27.67
C TYR A 365 -19.16 -20.95 28.10
N LEU A 366 -19.16 -20.21 29.22
CA LEU A 366 -18.03 -19.40 29.67
C LEU A 366 -16.74 -20.23 29.86
N PRO A 367 -16.74 -21.43 30.48
CA PRO A 367 -15.53 -22.24 30.60
C PRO A 367 -14.94 -22.65 29.25
N GLN A 368 -15.79 -23.07 28.30
CA GLN A 368 -15.35 -23.43 26.94
C GLN A 368 -14.87 -22.19 26.17
N LYS A 369 -15.53 -21.05 26.35
CA LYS A 369 -15.12 -19.78 25.74
C LYS A 369 -13.74 -19.35 26.21
N VAL A 370 -13.50 -19.35 27.53
CA VAL A 370 -12.19 -19.02 28.12
C VAL A 370 -11.11 -19.98 27.62
N LEU A 371 -11.42 -21.28 27.50
CA LEU A 371 -10.49 -22.25 26.91
C LEU A 371 -10.18 -21.91 25.44
N ASN A 372 -11.21 -21.60 24.63
CA ASN A 372 -11.04 -21.19 23.24
C ASN A 372 -10.26 -19.86 23.10
N GLU A 373 -10.46 -18.90 24.00
CA GLU A 373 -9.66 -17.66 24.06
C GLU A 373 -8.19 -17.96 24.32
N ILE A 374 -7.87 -18.79 25.31
CA ILE A 374 -6.49 -19.13 25.66
C ILE A 374 -5.81 -19.90 24.53
N ILE A 375 -6.48 -20.93 23.99
CA ILE A 375 -5.95 -21.72 22.87
C ILE A 375 -5.79 -20.81 21.64
N GLY A 376 -6.80 -20.01 21.31
CA GLY A 376 -6.77 -19.06 20.22
C GLY A 376 -5.62 -18.07 20.36
N LEU A 377 -5.48 -17.43 21.53
CA LEU A 377 -4.40 -16.49 21.81
C LEU A 377 -3.02 -17.14 21.62
N ILE A 378 -2.80 -18.35 22.13
CA ILE A 378 -1.51 -19.05 21.98
C ILE A 378 -1.26 -19.41 20.52
N VAL A 379 -2.23 -20.07 19.86
CA VAL A 379 -2.08 -20.59 18.50
C VAL A 379 -1.91 -19.46 17.49
N THR A 380 -2.70 -18.39 17.61
CA THR A 380 -2.67 -17.28 16.64
C THR A 380 -1.61 -16.23 16.95
N ASN A 381 -0.77 -16.42 17.98
CA ASN A 381 0.34 -15.52 18.31
C ASN A 381 1.69 -16.23 18.47
N GLN A 382 1.82 -17.48 18.01
CA GLN A 382 3.07 -18.25 18.11
C GLN A 382 4.30 -17.51 17.57
N ASN A 383 4.12 -16.67 16.54
CA ASN A 383 5.21 -15.93 15.91
C ASN A 383 5.27 -14.44 16.34
N THR A 384 4.39 -14.00 17.25
CA THR A 384 4.38 -12.61 17.74
C THR A 384 5.65 -12.26 18.53
N ILE A 385 6.04 -13.10 19.48
CA ILE A 385 7.22 -12.87 20.31
C ILE A 385 8.51 -12.89 19.48
N PRO A 386 8.74 -13.88 18.59
CA PRO A 386 9.89 -13.84 17.67
C PRO A 386 9.99 -12.54 16.86
N VAL A 387 8.87 -12.05 16.31
CA VAL A 387 8.88 -10.81 15.50
C VAL A 387 9.22 -9.58 16.34
N ILE A 388 8.68 -9.46 17.56
CA ILE A 388 9.01 -8.33 18.45
C ILE A 388 10.48 -8.39 18.88
N MET A 389 11.02 -9.59 19.13
CA MET A 389 12.42 -9.79 19.50
C MET A 389 13.40 -9.51 18.36
N SER A 390 12.96 -9.57 17.10
CA SER A 390 13.81 -9.33 15.92
C SER A 390 13.95 -7.86 15.52
N ASP A 391 13.47 -6.91 16.34
CA ASP A 391 13.37 -5.49 16.00
C ASP A 391 12.70 -5.28 14.62
N PRO A 392 11.37 -5.41 14.55
CA PRO A 392 10.65 -5.51 13.28
C PRO A 392 10.81 -4.25 12.41
N TYR A 393 11.03 -3.09 13.03
CA TYR A 393 11.31 -1.85 12.31
C TYR A 393 12.68 -1.89 11.64
N GLN A 394 13.72 -2.33 12.36
CA GLN A 394 15.07 -2.45 11.79
C GLN A 394 15.14 -3.52 10.71
N LEU A 395 14.46 -4.65 10.92
CA LEU A 395 14.37 -5.75 9.95
C LEU A 395 13.70 -5.30 8.64
N THR A 396 12.57 -4.60 8.76
CA THR A 396 11.75 -4.22 7.61
C THR A 396 12.32 -2.99 6.92
N LEU A 397 12.46 -1.88 7.64
CA LEU A 397 12.84 -0.60 7.06
C LEU A 397 14.34 -0.34 7.26
N GLY A 398 14.83 -0.43 8.50
CA GLY A 398 16.23 -0.12 8.83
C GLY A 398 16.66 1.32 8.49
N PRO A 399 17.69 1.88 9.14
CA PRO A 399 18.23 3.18 8.77
C PRO A 399 18.86 3.11 7.37
N ASN A 400 18.71 4.18 6.58
CA ASN A 400 19.34 4.31 5.26
C ASN A 400 18.97 3.18 4.27
N GLY A 401 17.79 2.58 4.41
CA GLY A 401 17.31 1.56 3.48
C GLY A 401 18.04 0.21 3.58
N THR A 402 18.55 -0.12 4.77
CA THR A 402 19.23 -1.42 5.01
C THR A 402 18.26 -2.56 5.33
N GLY A 403 16.99 -2.28 5.62
CA GLY A 403 15.98 -3.30 5.85
C GLY A 403 15.53 -4.00 4.57
N HIS A 404 14.85 -5.13 4.75
CA HIS A 404 14.41 -6.02 3.67
C HIS A 404 13.37 -5.40 2.74
N HIS A 405 12.68 -4.34 3.17
CA HIS A 405 11.74 -3.60 2.35
C HIS A 405 12.39 -2.95 1.12
N PHE A 406 13.72 -2.81 1.13
CA PHE A 406 14.49 -2.21 0.05
C PHE A 406 15.29 -3.23 -0.76
N ASP A 407 15.08 -4.53 -0.54
CA ASP A 407 15.89 -5.58 -1.16
C ASP A 407 15.55 -5.83 -2.63
N TYR A 408 14.40 -5.39 -3.13
CA TYR A 408 13.93 -5.64 -4.50
C TYR A 408 14.90 -5.19 -5.61
N TRP A 409 15.84 -4.30 -5.30
CA TRP A 409 16.87 -3.79 -6.22
C TRP A 409 18.25 -4.43 -6.01
N ARG A 410 18.37 -5.40 -5.10
CA ARG A 410 19.62 -6.09 -4.72
C ARG A 410 19.44 -7.58 -4.37
N ASP A 411 18.25 -8.13 -4.53
CA ASP A 411 17.84 -9.50 -4.19
C ASP A 411 18.13 -10.54 -5.30
N SER A 412 19.07 -10.23 -6.21
CA SER A 412 19.59 -11.20 -7.17
C SER A 412 20.44 -12.23 -6.44
N ASP A 413 20.26 -13.50 -6.78
CA ASP A 413 21.03 -14.62 -6.26
C ASP A 413 21.27 -15.65 -7.38
N ALA A 414 22.19 -15.32 -8.29
CA ALA A 414 22.51 -16.17 -9.44
C ALA A 414 22.99 -17.57 -9.01
N ALA A 415 23.63 -17.69 -7.85
CA ALA A 415 24.08 -18.97 -7.31
C ALA A 415 22.91 -19.90 -6.93
N ASN A 416 21.79 -19.32 -6.49
CA ASN A 416 20.56 -20.05 -6.18
C ASN A 416 19.49 -19.93 -7.27
N GLY A 417 19.89 -19.60 -8.50
CA GLY A 417 19.02 -19.62 -9.66
C GLY A 417 18.07 -18.43 -9.79
N LYS A 418 18.37 -17.30 -9.15
CA LYS A 418 17.69 -16.00 -9.33
C LYS A 418 18.67 -15.00 -9.94
N PRO A 419 18.90 -15.01 -11.26
CA PRO A 419 19.98 -14.23 -11.88
C PRO A 419 19.74 -12.71 -11.91
N MET A 420 18.49 -12.27 -11.73
CA MET A 420 18.09 -10.87 -11.72
C MET A 420 17.46 -10.50 -10.38
N THR A 421 17.56 -9.24 -10.02
CA THR A 421 16.75 -8.66 -8.94
C THR A 421 15.28 -8.62 -9.34
N SER A 422 14.37 -8.49 -8.37
CA SER A 422 12.93 -8.30 -8.63
C SER A 422 12.68 -7.10 -9.54
N ALA A 423 13.38 -5.98 -9.28
CA ALA A 423 13.27 -4.76 -10.07
C ALA A 423 13.81 -4.93 -11.51
N GLU A 424 14.93 -5.63 -11.70
CA GLU A 424 15.48 -5.92 -13.04
C GLU A 424 14.55 -6.83 -13.86
N TYR A 425 13.96 -7.83 -13.22
CA TYR A 425 12.98 -8.70 -13.87
C TYR A 425 11.74 -7.92 -14.28
N ALA A 426 11.20 -7.09 -13.37
CA ALA A 426 10.07 -6.21 -13.67
C ALA A 426 10.37 -5.26 -14.85
N ALA A 427 11.54 -4.61 -14.84
CA ALA A 427 11.99 -3.73 -15.91
C ALA A 427 12.06 -4.45 -17.26
N ALA A 428 12.58 -5.68 -17.29
CA ALA A 428 12.65 -6.51 -18.49
C ALA A 428 11.25 -6.87 -19.01
N TRP A 429 10.35 -7.23 -18.11
CA TRP A 429 8.97 -7.55 -18.48
C TRP A 429 8.21 -6.34 -19.01
N LEU A 430 8.28 -5.18 -18.35
CA LEU A 430 7.65 -3.95 -18.84
C LEU A 430 8.21 -3.52 -20.20
N THR A 431 9.52 -3.70 -20.42
CA THR A 431 10.14 -3.43 -21.73
C THR A 431 9.56 -4.34 -22.80
N HIS A 432 9.37 -5.63 -22.51
CA HIS A 432 8.75 -6.59 -23.42
C HIS A 432 7.31 -6.18 -23.77
N LEU A 433 6.51 -5.81 -22.77
CA LEU A 433 5.13 -5.37 -22.97
C LEU A 433 5.05 -4.10 -23.83
N ALA A 434 5.97 -3.13 -23.62
CA ALA A 434 6.03 -1.91 -24.41
C ALA A 434 6.34 -2.19 -25.89
N GLN A 435 7.31 -3.07 -26.16
CA GLN A 435 7.66 -3.49 -27.53
C GLN A 435 6.48 -4.19 -28.23
N GLN A 436 5.74 -5.03 -27.51
CA GLN A 436 4.53 -5.68 -28.04
C GLN A 436 3.43 -4.67 -28.36
N ALA A 437 3.21 -3.69 -27.46
CA ALA A 437 2.25 -2.61 -27.67
C ALA A 437 2.61 -1.78 -28.91
N GLN A 438 3.88 -1.37 -29.06
CA GLN A 438 4.38 -0.67 -30.25
C GLN A 438 4.16 -1.47 -31.53
N ALA A 439 4.40 -2.78 -31.48
CA ALA A 439 4.21 -3.66 -32.63
C ALA A 439 2.72 -3.86 -32.99
N GLY A 440 1.78 -3.32 -32.22
CA GLY A 440 0.34 -3.55 -32.38
C GLY A 440 -0.06 -5.01 -32.18
N GLN A 441 0.80 -5.80 -31.52
CA GLN A 441 0.56 -7.21 -31.28
C GLN A 441 -0.39 -7.35 -30.09
N GLN A 442 -1.40 -8.21 -30.22
CA GLN A 442 -2.05 -8.72 -29.01
C GLN A 442 -1.02 -9.54 -28.24
N ILE A 443 -0.97 -9.40 -26.91
CA ILE A 443 -0.07 -10.17 -26.04
C ILE A 443 -0.26 -11.66 -26.35
N ASP A 444 0.69 -12.24 -27.08
CA ASP A 444 0.71 -13.67 -27.36
C ASP A 444 1.27 -14.35 -26.10
N PRO A 445 0.49 -15.17 -25.40
CA PRO A 445 0.95 -15.87 -24.21
C PRO A 445 2.14 -16.81 -24.48
N LYS A 446 2.57 -16.99 -25.74
CA LYS A 446 3.75 -17.78 -26.15
C LYS A 446 4.93 -16.95 -26.65
N SER A 447 4.83 -15.62 -26.60
CA SER A 447 5.92 -14.73 -27.01
C SER A 447 7.07 -14.82 -25.99
N GLN A 448 8.30 -15.06 -26.48
CA GLN A 448 9.48 -15.13 -25.62
C GLN A 448 10.28 -13.83 -25.70
N PRO A 449 10.64 -13.22 -24.55
CA PRO A 449 11.57 -12.10 -24.55
C PRO A 449 12.94 -12.57 -25.08
N THR A 450 13.57 -11.73 -25.90
CA THR A 450 14.90 -12.06 -26.41
C THR A 450 15.96 -11.80 -25.34
N GLN A 451 17.10 -12.49 -25.45
CA GLN A 451 18.24 -12.23 -24.56
C GLN A 451 18.72 -10.76 -24.65
N ALA A 452 18.48 -10.08 -25.79
CA ALA A 452 18.78 -8.67 -25.95
C ALA A 452 17.86 -7.78 -25.08
N ASP A 453 16.57 -8.10 -24.97
CA ASP A 453 15.61 -7.35 -24.16
C ASP A 453 15.97 -7.44 -22.67
N VAL A 454 16.33 -8.65 -22.23
CA VAL A 454 16.79 -8.92 -20.88
C VAL A 454 18.10 -8.18 -20.54
N GLN A 455 19.08 -8.20 -21.45
CA GLN A 455 20.36 -7.49 -21.24
C GLN A 455 20.20 -5.97 -21.30
N ALA A 456 19.27 -5.49 -22.11
CA ALA A 456 18.94 -4.07 -22.21
C ALA A 456 18.33 -3.54 -20.90
N ALA A 457 17.40 -4.28 -20.30
CA ALA A 457 16.85 -3.96 -18.99
C ALA A 457 17.93 -4.00 -17.89
N TYR A 458 18.81 -5.00 -17.93
CA TYR A 458 19.92 -5.11 -16.98
C TYR A 458 20.91 -3.93 -17.07
N LYS A 459 21.17 -3.43 -18.27
CA LYS A 459 22.00 -2.24 -18.47
C LYS A 459 21.34 -0.98 -17.91
N THR A 460 20.03 -0.81 -18.10
CA THR A 460 19.32 0.37 -17.59
C THR A 460 19.39 0.44 -16.06
N VAL A 461 19.18 -0.66 -15.34
CA VAL A 461 19.29 -0.66 -13.87
C VAL A 461 20.71 -0.35 -13.40
N GLN A 462 21.74 -0.81 -14.11
CA GLN A 462 23.12 -0.45 -13.81
C GLN A 462 23.42 1.04 -14.08
N ASP A 463 22.90 1.58 -15.17
CA ASP A 463 23.09 2.98 -15.54
C ASP A 463 22.38 3.92 -14.55
N THR A 464 21.18 3.56 -14.06
CA THR A 464 20.47 4.29 -13.00
C THR A 464 21.20 4.20 -11.65
N LYS A 465 21.68 3.01 -11.25
CA LYS A 465 22.52 2.87 -10.05
C LYS A 465 23.81 3.70 -10.13
N ALA A 466 24.40 3.79 -11.32
CA ALA A 466 25.59 4.63 -11.56
C ALA A 466 25.26 6.13 -11.53
N ALA A 467 24.08 6.53 -12.02
CA ALA A 467 23.60 7.92 -11.95
C ALA A 467 23.33 8.35 -10.50
N ASP A 468 22.72 7.49 -9.68
CA ASP A 468 22.49 7.74 -8.25
C ASP A 468 23.79 7.83 -7.46
N ALA A 469 24.75 6.94 -7.73
CA ALA A 469 26.09 7.00 -7.12
C ALA A 469 26.86 8.26 -7.53
N LYS A 470 26.64 8.76 -8.75
CA LYS A 470 27.23 10.01 -9.26
C LYS A 470 26.55 11.25 -8.67
N ALA A 471 25.22 11.22 -8.49
CA ALA A 471 24.47 12.28 -7.82
C ALA A 471 24.88 12.41 -6.34
N ALA A 472 25.04 11.29 -5.64
CA ALA A 472 25.52 11.22 -4.25
C ALA A 472 26.97 11.70 -4.07
N THR A 473 27.80 11.64 -5.12
CA THR A 473 29.18 12.17 -5.09
C THR A 473 29.28 13.64 -5.52
N THR A 474 28.19 14.24 -6.04
CA THR A 474 28.14 15.67 -6.44
C THR A 474 27.55 16.62 -5.40
N THR A 475 27.17 16.15 -4.20
CA THR A 475 26.97 17.06 -3.05
C THR A 475 28.31 17.65 -2.64
N SER A 476 28.63 18.79 -3.22
CA SER A 476 29.66 19.72 -2.74
C SER A 476 29.41 20.03 -1.26
N PRO A 477 30.44 20.03 -0.39
CA PRO A 477 30.24 20.36 1.01
C PRO A 477 29.66 21.78 1.12
N ALA A 478 28.56 21.90 1.87
CA ALA A 478 27.97 23.18 2.22
C ALA A 478 29.06 24.14 2.75
N PRO A 479 29.08 25.42 2.33
CA PRO A 479 30.10 26.35 2.79
C PRO A 479 29.95 26.57 4.29
N THR A 480 31.02 26.28 5.03
CA THR A 480 31.11 26.53 6.47
C THR A 480 31.12 28.05 6.70
N THR A 481 29.96 28.63 6.99
CA THR A 481 29.88 30.01 7.50
C THR A 481 30.25 30.01 8.97
N THR A 482 31.50 30.34 9.27
CA THR A 482 31.98 30.68 10.61
C THR A 482 31.32 31.98 11.05
N ALA A 483 30.30 31.90 11.92
CA ALA A 483 29.72 33.07 12.57
C ALA A 483 30.60 33.51 13.76
N PRO A 484 31.03 34.79 13.86
CA PRO A 484 31.78 35.29 15.00
C PRO A 484 30.92 35.44 16.26
N ALA A 485 31.51 35.20 17.43
CA ALA A 485 30.92 35.40 18.75
C ALA A 485 30.47 36.86 18.96
N PRO A 486 29.29 37.11 19.59
CA PRO A 486 28.89 38.47 19.91
C PRO A 486 29.55 38.90 21.23
N THR A 487 30.54 39.79 21.12
CA THR A 487 30.88 40.73 22.17
C THR A 487 29.83 41.84 22.17
N THR A 488 29.21 42.12 23.32
CA THR A 488 28.47 43.36 23.50
C THR A 488 28.79 43.97 24.86
N ALA A 489 29.17 45.23 24.78
CA ALA A 489 29.72 46.06 25.81
C ALA A 489 28.69 46.49 26.87
N THR A 490 29.20 46.71 28.07
CA THR A 490 28.58 47.45 29.17
C THR A 490 28.25 48.88 28.75
N PRO A 491 27.12 49.42 29.23
CA PRO A 491 27.21 50.68 29.95
C PRO A 491 26.42 50.69 31.27
N THR A 492 26.96 51.52 32.15
CA THR A 492 26.70 51.74 33.57
C THR A 492 25.40 52.52 33.84
N THR A 493 24.69 52.22 34.95
CA THR A 493 24.37 53.14 36.07
C THR A 493 23.00 52.89 36.78
N THR A 494 23.07 52.94 38.12
CA THR A 494 22.06 53.41 39.13
C THR A 494 21.06 52.43 39.79
N SER A 495 21.50 51.87 40.92
CA SER A 495 20.95 51.93 42.29
C SER A 495 19.44 52.06 42.58
N SER A 496 18.88 51.10 43.34
CA SER A 496 18.09 51.27 44.60
C SER A 496 17.52 49.91 45.05
N SER A 497 18.09 49.23 46.07
CA SER A 497 17.75 49.28 47.50
C SER A 497 16.28 48.99 47.84
N THR A 498 15.94 47.75 48.24
CA THR A 498 15.30 47.45 49.55
C THR A 498 15.41 45.95 49.88
N ALA A 499 15.83 45.62 51.11
CA ALA A 499 15.71 44.33 51.80
C ALA A 499 15.07 44.63 53.19
N PRO A 500 14.76 43.68 54.12
CA PRO A 500 14.95 42.22 54.12
C PRO A 500 13.66 41.44 54.58
N THR A 501 13.63 40.10 54.66
CA THR A 501 13.90 39.32 55.89
C THR A 501 13.91 37.80 55.61
N THR A 502 14.74 37.12 56.40
CA THR A 502 15.31 35.77 56.48
C THR A 502 14.41 34.54 56.74
N THR A 503 14.87 33.34 56.33
CA THR A 503 15.15 32.11 57.14
C THR A 503 15.70 31.00 56.19
N GLN A 504 17.02 30.79 56.11
CA GLN A 504 17.91 29.79 56.78
C GLN A 504 17.99 28.39 56.10
N ALA A 505 19.23 28.00 55.76
CA ALA A 505 19.67 26.77 55.07
C ALA A 505 20.02 25.61 56.06
N PRO A 506 20.50 24.42 55.62
CA PRO A 506 21.95 24.28 55.34
C PRO A 506 22.34 23.33 54.17
N ALA A 507 23.64 23.38 53.84
CA ALA A 507 24.35 22.85 52.67
C ALA A 507 25.13 21.54 52.92
N THR A 508 25.55 20.83 51.87
CA THR A 508 26.87 20.12 51.71
C THR A 508 26.96 19.49 50.30
N THR A 509 27.85 19.93 49.40
CA THR A 509 29.26 19.54 49.14
C THR A 509 29.43 18.51 48.02
N THR A 510 30.08 18.96 46.94
CA THR A 510 30.50 18.19 45.76
C THR A 510 31.80 17.42 46.05
N THR A 511 31.91 16.18 45.58
CA THR A 511 33.20 15.48 45.46
C THR A 511 33.25 14.68 44.16
N THR A 512 34.29 14.95 43.39
CA THR A 512 34.68 14.32 42.12
C THR A 512 35.26 12.92 42.36
N VAL A 513 34.88 11.92 41.55
CA VAL A 513 35.59 10.63 41.43
C VAL A 513 35.73 10.23 39.95
N ALA A 514 36.93 9.75 39.62
CA ALA A 514 37.45 9.35 38.31
C ALA A 514 36.85 8.02 37.76
N PRO A 515 37.03 7.69 36.46
CA PRO A 515 36.39 6.54 35.82
C PRO A 515 37.15 5.22 36.07
N ALA A 516 36.40 4.15 36.33
CA ALA A 516 36.94 2.80 36.52
C ALA A 516 36.87 1.95 35.23
N GLU A 517 37.93 1.17 35.04
CA GLU A 517 38.28 0.26 33.94
C GLU A 517 37.39 -1.02 33.88
N PRO A 518 37.17 -1.64 32.70
CA PRO A 518 36.31 -2.82 32.55
C PRO A 518 37.01 -4.14 32.92
N PRO A 519 36.32 -5.11 33.57
CA PRO A 519 36.92 -6.41 33.85
C PRO A 519 36.88 -7.36 32.64
N ALA A 520 37.88 -8.24 32.60
CA ALA A 520 38.29 -9.09 31.49
C ALA A 520 37.42 -10.34 31.22
N ARG A 521 37.51 -10.80 29.97
CA ARG A 521 36.94 -12.05 29.43
C ARG A 521 37.39 -13.28 30.21
N THR A 522 36.44 -14.16 30.50
CA THR A 522 36.72 -15.58 30.78
C THR A 522 36.22 -16.40 29.59
N GLN A 523 37.10 -17.24 29.03
CA GLN A 523 36.86 -18.13 27.90
C GLN A 523 35.84 -19.22 28.28
N VAL A 524 34.84 -19.45 27.42
CA VAL A 524 34.00 -20.64 27.47
C VAL A 524 34.47 -21.60 26.38
N ALA A 525 34.68 -22.85 26.80
CA ALA A 525 35.20 -23.96 26.02
C ALA A 525 34.26 -24.43 24.89
N ALA A 526 34.84 -25.08 23.89
CA ALA A 526 34.18 -25.65 22.72
C ALA A 526 33.10 -26.71 23.08
N PRO A 527 32.07 -26.93 22.23
CA PRO A 527 31.06 -27.95 22.47
C PRO A 527 31.65 -29.36 22.30
N VAL A 528 31.43 -30.19 23.30
CA VAL A 528 31.73 -31.63 23.31
C VAL A 528 30.55 -32.39 22.70
N GLU A 529 30.86 -33.22 21.71
CA GLU A 529 30.00 -34.24 21.11
C GLU A 529 29.40 -35.12 22.20
N THR A 530 28.06 -35.19 22.31
CA THR A 530 27.39 -36.10 23.26
C THR A 530 26.44 -37.02 22.53
N THR A 531 26.68 -38.30 22.80
CA THR A 531 26.16 -39.55 22.25
C THR A 531 24.65 -39.76 22.43
N ALA A 532 24.08 -40.54 21.51
CA ALA A 532 22.69 -41.00 21.49
C ALA A 532 22.28 -41.76 22.77
N PRO A 533 21.01 -41.66 23.23
CA PRO A 533 20.52 -42.43 24.37
C PRO A 533 20.14 -43.87 24.00
N PRO A 534 20.21 -44.82 24.96
CA PRO A 534 20.09 -46.26 24.71
C PRO A 534 18.64 -46.72 24.54
N THR A 535 18.46 -47.72 23.68
CA THR A 535 17.25 -48.54 23.53
C THR A 535 16.96 -49.34 24.81
N THR A 536 15.79 -49.10 25.40
CA THR A 536 15.21 -49.95 26.43
C THR A 536 13.89 -50.52 25.92
N GLN A 537 13.84 -51.84 25.74
CA GLN A 537 12.65 -52.61 25.42
C GLN A 537 11.69 -52.67 26.62
N SER A 538 10.38 -52.65 26.36
CA SER A 538 9.32 -53.02 27.30
C SER A 538 8.04 -53.41 26.53
N PRO A 539 7.12 -54.17 27.15
CA PRO A 539 6.70 -55.48 26.65
C PRO A 539 5.48 -55.48 25.72
N THR A 540 5.37 -56.59 24.99
CA THR A 540 4.29 -56.95 24.08
C THR A 540 2.96 -57.10 24.82
N THR A 541 1.96 -56.32 24.42
CA THR A 541 0.55 -56.59 24.72
C THR A 541 -0.20 -56.71 23.39
N GLN A 542 -0.64 -57.94 23.08
CA GLN A 542 -1.53 -58.22 21.95
C GLN A 542 -2.84 -57.46 22.12
N SER A 543 -3.30 -56.78 21.07
CA SER A 543 -4.69 -56.39 20.91
C SER A 543 -5.13 -56.73 19.49
N THR A 544 -6.06 -57.66 19.44
CA THR A 544 -6.76 -58.19 18.27
C THR A 544 -7.61 -57.08 17.64
N THR A 545 -7.27 -56.66 16.43
CA THR A 545 -8.13 -55.81 15.61
C THR A 545 -9.22 -56.67 14.99
N THR A 546 -10.48 -56.37 15.33
CA THR A 546 -11.66 -56.86 14.60
C THR A 546 -12.09 -55.77 13.63
N GLU A 547 -12.13 -56.12 12.34
CA GLU A 547 -12.51 -55.28 11.20
C GLU A 547 -14.04 -55.06 11.15
N PRO A 548 -14.54 -53.83 10.90
CA PRO A 548 -15.94 -53.64 10.55
C PRO A 548 -16.14 -53.70 9.03
N THR A 549 -16.85 -54.73 8.58
CA THR A 549 -17.37 -54.88 7.23
C THR A 549 -18.34 -53.74 6.90
N THR A 550 -18.06 -52.97 5.84
CA THR A 550 -19.04 -52.04 5.25
C THR A 550 -19.40 -52.50 3.85
N THR A 551 -20.67 -52.89 3.70
CA THR A 551 -21.28 -53.39 2.47
C THR A 551 -21.54 -52.23 1.51
N GLN A 552 -21.02 -52.33 0.28
CA GLN A 552 -21.24 -51.38 -0.82
C GLN A 552 -22.51 -51.79 -1.61
N PRO A 553 -23.47 -50.88 -1.91
CA PRO A 553 -24.58 -51.19 -2.81
C PRO A 553 -24.16 -51.00 -4.27
N THR A 554 -24.34 -52.05 -5.06
CA THR A 554 -24.09 -52.11 -6.50
C THR A 554 -25.24 -51.43 -7.26
N THR A 555 -24.96 -50.36 -8.01
CA THR A 555 -25.88 -49.83 -9.03
C THR A 555 -25.39 -50.21 -10.43
N THR A 556 -26.09 -51.15 -11.04
CA THR A 556 -25.94 -51.59 -12.43
C THR A 556 -26.50 -50.52 -13.37
N SER A 557 -25.68 -49.96 -14.25
CA SER A 557 -26.14 -49.12 -15.37
C SER A 557 -26.11 -49.93 -16.66
N ALA A 558 -27.26 -50.00 -17.34
CA ALA A 558 -27.49 -50.79 -18.53
C ALA A 558 -26.97 -50.07 -19.80
N ALA A 559 -26.40 -50.85 -20.72
CA ALA A 559 -25.96 -50.41 -22.04
C ALA A 559 -27.16 -50.20 -23.00
N PRO A 560 -27.11 -49.24 -23.95
CA PRO A 560 -28.13 -49.11 -24.97
C PRO A 560 -27.83 -50.02 -26.16
N THR A 561 -28.83 -50.81 -26.54
CA THR A 561 -28.86 -51.64 -27.74
C THR A 561 -29.28 -50.78 -28.94
N THR A 562 -28.42 -50.69 -29.95
CA THR A 562 -28.77 -50.22 -31.30
C THR A 562 -29.40 -51.38 -32.07
N THR A 563 -30.64 -51.20 -32.53
CA THR A 563 -31.25 -52.07 -33.55
C THR A 563 -31.59 -51.22 -34.77
N ALA A 564 -31.13 -51.68 -35.93
CA ALA A 564 -31.38 -51.11 -37.23
C ALA A 564 -32.64 -51.70 -37.89
N THR A 565 -33.22 -50.91 -38.80
CA THR A 565 -34.16 -51.29 -39.90
C THR A 565 -35.57 -51.71 -39.44
N LYS A 566 -36.67 -51.16 -39.98
CA LYS A 566 -37.00 -50.89 -41.38
C LYS A 566 -38.16 -49.90 -41.48
#